data_AF-Q93MU7-F1
#
_entry.id   AF-Q93MU7-F1
#
_cell.length_a   1.000
_cell.length_b   1.000
_cell.length_c   1.000
_cell.angle_alpha   90.00
_cell.angle_beta   90.00
_cell.angle_gamma   90.00
#
_symmetry.space_group_name_H-M   'P 1'
#
loop_
_entity.id
_entity.type
_entity.pdbx_description
1 polymer ?
#
loop_
_entity_poly.entity_id
_entity_poly.type
_entity_poly.pdbx_seq_one_letter_code
_entity_poly.pdbx_strand_id
1 'polypeptide(L)'
;LKPEKKVAEAQKKVEEAKKKAKDQKEEDHRNYPTITYKTLELEIAESDVEVKKAELELVKEEAKGSRNEEKVKQAKAEVESKKAEATRLEKIKTDRKKAEEAKRKA
;
A
#
# COMPACT_ATOMS: atom_id res chain seq x y z
N LEU A 1 -24.62 3.47 -7.90
CA LEU A 1 -23.60 2.76 -8.70
C LEU A 1 -23.74 1.27 -8.45
N LYS A 2 -23.84 0.44 -9.50
CA LYS A 2 -23.82 -1.03 -9.35
C LYS A 2 -22.53 -1.44 -8.61
N PRO A 3 -22.59 -2.33 -7.60
CA PRO A 3 -21.42 -2.74 -6.82
C PRO A 3 -20.29 -3.27 -7.72
N GLU A 4 -20.63 -3.93 -8.84
CA GLU A 4 -19.69 -4.41 -9.85
C GLU A 4 -18.81 -3.31 -10.44
N LYS A 5 -19.35 -2.11 -10.69
CA LYS A 5 -18.54 -0.97 -11.20
C LYS A 5 -17.52 -0.49 -10.16
N LYS A 6 -17.89 -0.48 -8.88
CA LYS A 6 -16.97 -0.10 -7.78
C LYS A 6 -15.86 -1.14 -7.60
N VAL A 7 -16.21 -2.43 -7.67
CA VAL A 7 -15.25 -3.53 -7.60
C VAL A 7 -14.26 -3.46 -8.76
N ALA A 8 -14.74 -3.22 -9.99
CA ALA A 8 -13.87 -3.09 -11.16
C ALA A 8 -12.91 -1.89 -11.06
N GLU A 9 -13.38 -0.74 -10.58
CA GLU A 9 -12.53 0.43 -10.36
C GLU A 9 -11.44 0.14 -9.30
N ALA A 10 -11.82 -0.49 -8.18
CA ALA A 10 -10.87 -0.87 -7.15
C ALA A 10 -9.85 -1.91 -7.65
N GLN A 11 -10.26 -2.88 -8.48
CA GLN A 11 -9.34 -3.84 -9.12
C GLN A 11 -8.31 -3.13 -10.00
N LYS A 12 -8.74 -2.16 -10.81
CA LYS A 12 -7.83 -1.36 -11.65
C LYS A 12 -6.80 -0.61 -10.79
N LYS A 13 -7.21 -0.05 -9.65
CA LYS A 13 -6.31 0.63 -8.71
C LYS A 13 -5.28 -0.32 -8.09
N VAL A 14 -5.67 -1.54 -7.76
CA VAL A 14 -4.76 -2.59 -7.26
C VAL A 14 -3.72 -2.97 -8.32
N GLU A 15 -4.15 -3.16 -9.57
CA GLU A 15 -3.25 -3.49 -10.68
C GLU A 15 -2.22 -2.37 -10.93
N GLU A 16 -2.66 -1.11 -10.92
CA GLU A 16 -1.76 0.04 -11.07
C GLU A 16 -0.72 0.10 -9.94
N ALA A 17 -1.15 -0.11 -8.69
CA ALA A 17 -0.25 -0.14 -7.55
C ALA A 17 0.76 -1.29 -7.66
N LYS A 18 0.30 -2.48 -8.08
CA LYS A 18 1.16 -3.65 -8.25
C LYS A 18 2.21 -3.43 -9.33
N LYS A 19 1.83 -2.73 -10.41
CA LYS A 19 2.78 -2.31 -11.45
C LYS A 19 3.84 -1.36 -10.87
N LYS A 20 3.44 -0.32 -10.13
CA LYS A 20 4.36 0.62 -9.46
C LYS A 20 5.32 -0.08 -8.50
N ALA A 21 4.84 -1.01 -7.67
CA ALA A 21 5.69 -1.78 -6.78
C ALA A 21 6.67 -2.68 -7.53
N LYS A 22 6.26 -3.27 -8.66
CA LYS A 22 7.15 -4.06 -9.52
C LYS A 22 8.21 -3.18 -10.19
N ASP A 23 7.83 -2.01 -10.69
CA ASP A 23 8.76 -1.06 -11.30
C ASP A 23 9.80 -0.60 -10.26
N GLN A 24 9.37 -0.28 -9.04
CA GLN A 24 10.27 0.04 -7.92
C GLN A 24 11.21 -1.12 -7.57
N LYS A 25 10.69 -2.36 -7.54
CA LYS A 25 11.51 -3.55 -7.29
C LYS A 25 12.58 -3.75 -8.35
N GLU A 26 12.26 -3.49 -9.61
CA GLU A 26 13.21 -3.59 -10.70
C GLU A 26 14.25 -2.47 -10.64
N GLU A 27 13.85 -1.25 -10.31
CA GLU A 27 14.76 -0.13 -10.08
C GLU A 27 15.73 -0.41 -8.93
N ASP A 28 15.23 -0.88 -7.78
CA ASP A 28 16.05 -1.27 -6.65
C ASP A 28 17.05 -2.37 -7.01
N HIS A 29 16.62 -3.38 -7.76
CA HIS A 29 17.50 -4.46 -8.21
C HIS A 29 18.60 -3.95 -9.17
N ARG A 30 18.31 -2.94 -10.00
CA ARG A 30 19.30 -2.33 -10.90
C ARG A 30 20.29 -1.44 -10.15
N ASN A 31 19.80 -0.63 -9.20
CA ASN A 31 20.62 0.33 -8.45
C ASN A 31 21.43 -0.33 -7.32
N TYR A 32 20.91 -1.43 -6.76
CA TYR A 32 21.48 -2.12 -5.62
C TYR A 32 21.49 -3.64 -5.84
N PRO A 33 22.27 -4.16 -6.81
CA PRO A 33 22.21 -5.57 -7.22
C PRO A 33 22.65 -6.57 -6.14
N THR A 34 23.33 -6.11 -5.09
CA THR A 34 23.85 -6.94 -4.00
C THR A 34 23.10 -6.74 -2.67
N ILE A 35 22.04 -5.92 -2.64
CA ILE A 35 21.30 -5.67 -1.40
C ILE A 35 20.47 -6.90 -1.01
N THR A 36 20.57 -7.30 0.25
CA THR A 36 19.81 -8.43 0.82
C THR A 36 18.50 -7.99 1.48
N TYR A 37 18.35 -6.70 1.74
CA TYR A 37 17.18 -6.09 2.38
C TYR A 37 16.36 -5.28 1.38
N LYS A 38 15.06 -5.12 1.66
CA LYS A 38 14.18 -4.26 0.86
C LYS A 38 14.52 -2.79 1.12
N THR A 39 14.42 -1.96 0.08
CA THR A 39 14.46 -0.51 0.32
C THR A 39 13.15 -0.06 0.95
N LEU A 40 13.23 1.04 1.70
CA LEU A 40 12.04 1.68 2.26
C LEU A 40 11.05 2.11 1.16
N GLU A 41 11.52 2.43 -0.05
CA GLU A 41 10.65 2.83 -1.15
C GLU A 41 9.87 1.64 -1.72
N LEU A 42 10.52 0.48 -1.86
CA LEU A 42 9.82 -0.75 -2.21
C LEU A 42 8.84 -1.18 -1.12
N GLU A 43 9.21 -1.08 0.15
CA GLU A 43 8.31 -1.41 1.27
C GLU A 43 7.06 -0.52 1.29
N ILE A 44 7.23 0.80 1.05
CA ILE A 44 6.10 1.73 0.90
C ILE A 44 5.21 1.35 -0.29
N ALA A 45 5.82 1.01 -1.43
CA ALA A 45 5.07 0.64 -2.64
C ALA A 45 4.31 -0.70 -2.45
N GLU A 46 4.91 -1.67 -1.78
CA GLU A 46 4.24 -2.93 -1.42
C GLU A 46 3.09 -2.70 -0.42
N SER A 47 3.29 -1.86 0.60
CA SER A 47 2.25 -1.47 1.55
C SER A 47 1.04 -0.81 0.87
N ASP A 48 1.26 0.07 -0.12
CA ASP A 48 0.18 0.70 -0.89
C ASP A 48 -0.64 -0.35 -1.69
N VAL A 49 0.02 -1.39 -2.22
CA VAL A 49 -0.67 -2.53 -2.86
C VAL A 49 -1.55 -3.26 -1.85
N GLU A 50 -1.06 -3.48 -0.62
CA GLU A 50 -1.80 -4.18 0.43
C GLU A 50 -3.02 -3.39 0.92
N VAL A 51 -2.88 -2.07 1.08
CA VAL A 51 -4.00 -1.17 1.40
C VAL A 51 -5.08 -1.28 0.32
N LYS A 52 -4.71 -1.15 -0.95
CA LYS A 52 -5.67 -1.19 -2.07
C LYS A 52 -6.33 -2.56 -2.21
N LYS A 53 -5.60 -3.64 -1.93
CA LYS A 53 -6.18 -5.00 -1.91
C LYS A 53 -7.19 -5.16 -0.78
N ALA A 54 -6.89 -4.66 0.42
CA ALA A 54 -7.80 -4.71 1.55
C ALA A 54 -9.05 -3.85 1.28
N GLU A 55 -8.90 -2.67 0.67
CA GLU A 55 -10.03 -1.82 0.25
C GLU A 55 -10.89 -2.51 -0.81
N LEU A 56 -10.28 -3.22 -1.77
CA LEU A 56 -11.01 -4.02 -2.75
C LEU A 56 -11.80 -5.15 -2.10
N GLU A 57 -11.21 -5.86 -1.15
CA GLU A 57 -11.91 -6.92 -0.41
C GLU A 57 -13.09 -6.37 0.39
N LEU A 58 -12.89 -5.23 1.07
CA LEU A 58 -13.96 -4.52 1.76
C LEU A 58 -15.12 -4.15 0.82
N VAL A 59 -14.82 -3.59 -0.35
CA VAL A 59 -15.86 -3.24 -1.35
C VAL A 59 -16.61 -4.48 -1.84
N LYS A 60 -15.92 -5.61 -2.02
CA LYS A 60 -16.56 -6.89 -2.38
C LYS A 60 -17.42 -7.43 -1.25
N GLU A 61 -17.00 -7.31 0.00
CA GLU A 61 -17.76 -7.78 1.16
C GLU A 61 -19.00 -6.91 1.41
N GLU A 62 -18.86 -5.59 1.31
CA GLU A 62 -19.99 -4.65 1.35
C GLU A 62 -20.99 -4.92 0.22
N ALA A 63 -20.51 -5.34 -0.97
CA ALA A 63 -21.37 -5.71 -2.09
C ALA A 63 -22.16 -7.01 -1.88
N LYS A 64 -21.72 -7.92 -1.00
CA LYS A 64 -22.45 -9.16 -0.65
C LYS A 64 -23.63 -8.90 0.31
N GLY A 65 -23.74 -7.70 0.87
CA GLY A 65 -24.87 -7.25 1.69
C GLY A 65 -24.73 -7.49 3.19
N SER A 66 -25.83 -7.24 3.92
CA SER A 66 -25.88 -7.10 5.39
C SER A 66 -25.68 -8.39 6.20
N ARG A 67 -25.62 -9.57 5.57
CA ARG A 67 -25.32 -10.84 6.27
C ARG A 67 -23.87 -10.96 6.76
N ASN A 68 -22.96 -10.11 6.26
CA ASN A 68 -21.53 -10.14 6.60
C ASN A 68 -21.08 -8.93 7.43
N GLU A 69 -21.96 -8.32 8.23
CA GLU A 69 -21.63 -7.07 8.94
C GLU A 69 -20.38 -7.19 9.84
N GLU A 70 -20.21 -8.31 10.55
CA GLU A 70 -19.01 -8.57 11.36
C GLU A 70 -17.73 -8.64 10.50
N LYS A 71 -17.79 -9.33 9.36
CA LYS A 71 -16.66 -9.45 8.42
C LYS A 71 -16.33 -8.11 7.76
N VAL A 72 -17.35 -7.29 7.45
CA VAL A 72 -17.16 -5.93 6.95
C VAL A 72 -16.46 -5.06 8.01
N LYS A 73 -16.83 -5.17 9.29
CA LYS A 73 -16.15 -4.46 10.38
C LYS A 73 -14.69 -4.91 10.53
N GLN A 74 -14.43 -6.21 10.47
CA GLN A 74 -13.08 -6.76 10.49
C GLN A 74 -12.23 -6.25 9.31
N ALA A 75 -12.77 -6.30 8.09
CA ALA A 75 -12.09 -5.80 6.90
C ALA A 75 -11.82 -4.28 6.98
N LYS A 76 -12.74 -3.49 7.56
CA LYS A 76 -12.50 -2.06 7.82
C LYS A 76 -11.35 -1.83 8.79
N ALA A 77 -11.27 -2.60 9.87
CA ALA A 77 -10.16 -2.52 10.82
C ALA A 77 -8.82 -2.91 10.18
N GLU A 78 -8.81 -3.94 9.32
CA GLU A 78 -7.60 -4.33 8.59
C GLU A 78 -7.13 -3.24 7.62
N VAL A 79 -8.06 -2.63 6.87
CA VAL A 79 -7.76 -1.48 6.00
C VAL A 79 -7.15 -0.32 6.80
N GLU A 80 -7.72 0.00 7.97
CA GLU A 80 -7.22 1.07 8.83
C GLU A 80 -5.80 0.76 9.35
N SER A 81 -5.56 -0.47 9.80
CA SER A 81 -4.24 -0.91 10.27
C SER A 81 -3.18 -0.79 9.16
N LYS A 82 -3.48 -1.28 7.96
CA LYS A 82 -2.57 -1.19 6.80
C LYS A 82 -2.30 0.27 6.39
N LYS A 83 -3.33 1.14 6.43
CA LYS A 83 -3.15 2.58 6.18
C LYS A 83 -2.27 3.24 7.23
N ALA A 84 -2.41 2.86 8.50
CA ALA A 84 -1.57 3.35 9.58
C ALA A 84 -0.10 2.95 9.39
N GLU A 85 0.15 1.70 8.97
CA GLU A 85 1.50 1.22 8.64
C GLU A 85 2.10 1.99 7.46
N ALA A 86 1.37 2.13 6.35
CA ALA A 86 1.82 2.91 5.20
C ALA A 86 2.16 4.37 5.58
N THR A 87 1.33 4.99 6.42
CA THR A 87 1.58 6.34 6.94
C THR A 87 2.84 6.39 7.82
N ARG A 88 3.10 5.35 8.61
CA ARG A 88 4.31 5.25 9.43
C ARG A 88 5.56 5.14 8.56
N LEU A 89 5.52 4.35 7.48
CA LEU A 89 6.62 4.23 6.53
C LEU A 89 6.93 5.55 5.82
N GLU A 90 5.89 6.31 5.43
CA GLU A 90 6.06 7.65 4.83
C GLU A 90 6.73 8.64 5.80
N LYS A 91 6.34 8.61 7.08
CA LYS A 91 6.99 9.40 8.12
C LYS A 91 8.46 9.04 8.27
N ILE A 92 8.80 7.74 8.26
CA ILE A 92 10.19 7.28 8.31
C ILE A 92 10.97 7.79 7.09
N LYS A 93 10.39 7.75 5.89
CA LYS A 93 11.02 8.27 4.66
C LYS A 93 11.34 9.76 4.80
N THR A 94 10.38 10.52 5.30
CA THR A 94 10.50 11.97 5.50
C THR A 94 11.56 12.31 6.54
N ASP A 95 11.57 11.58 7.66
CA ASP A 95 12.53 11.79 8.74
C ASP A 95 13.96 11.47 8.29
N ARG A 96 14.16 10.34 7.59
CA ARG A 96 15.45 9.95 7.00
C ARG A 96 15.98 11.02 6.05
N LYS A 97 15.12 11.61 5.21
CA LYS A 97 15.50 12.69 4.29
C LYS A 97 15.97 13.93 5.05
N LYS A 98 15.22 14.35 6.07
CA LYS A 98 15.60 15.50 6.92
C LYS A 98 16.94 15.28 7.63
N ALA A 99 17.17 14.06 8.15
CA ALA A 99 18.41 13.70 8.80
C ALA A 99 19.61 13.72 7.83
N GLU A 100 19.42 13.28 6.58
CA GLU A 100 20.45 13.36 5.54
C GLU A 100 20.78 14.82 5.17
N GLU A 101 19.76 15.67 4.99
CA GLU A 101 19.96 17.09 4.67
C GLU A 101 20.69 17.84 5.80
N ALA A 102 20.38 17.53 7.06
CA ALA A 102 21.09 18.12 8.20
C ALA A 102 22.58 17.75 8.21
N LYS A 103 22.93 16.50 7.87
CA LYS A 103 24.33 16.04 7.77
C LYS A 103 25.11 16.71 6.63
N ARG A 104 24.45 17.11 5.55
CA ARG A 104 25.10 17.82 4.42
C ARG A 104 25.37 19.29 4.70
N LYS A 105 24.64 19.90 5.64
CA LYS A 105 24.78 21.32 6.01
C LYS A 105 25.76 21.55 7.16
N ALA A 106 26.19 20.49 7.85
CA ALA A 106 27.22 20.51 8.88
C ALA A 106 28.60 20.26 8.26
#